data_AF-A0A3A9KBK5-F1
#
_entry.id   AF-A0A3A9KBK5-F1
#
_cell.length_a   1.000
_cell.length_b   1.000
_cell.length_c   1.000
_cell.angle_alpha   90.00
_cell.angle_beta   90.00
_cell.angle_gamma   90.00
#
_symmetry.space_group_name_H-M   'P 1'
#
loop_
_entity.id
_entity.type
_entity.pdbx_description
1 polymer ?
#
loop_
_entity_poly.entity_id
_entity_poly.type
_entity_poly.pdbx_seq_one_letter_code
_entity_poly.pdbx_strand_id
1 'polypeptide(L)'
;MPVNVQATESNYHADYLEKQKAQNNTGSTLGKDEFLKLLLTQLQNQDPMNPMKDQEFIAQMAQFSALEQTTNMNSNLEKFLDMQTTQNFVSHSDLIGKQVEWDKTAEDDDTETVSKSGIVTSVIFKDGQAQLVIDGETKINTTDVVSVTNPK
;
A
#
# COMPACT_ATOMS: atom_id res chain seq x y z
N MET A 1 35.48 21.49 -21.15
CA MET A 1 34.87 20.31 -21.82
C MET A 1 33.49 20.11 -21.22
N PRO A 2 32.38 20.21 -21.97
CA PRO A 2 31.06 19.96 -21.42
C PRO A 2 30.80 18.45 -21.32
N VAL A 3 30.30 18.00 -20.17
CA VAL A 3 29.82 16.63 -19.97
C VAL A 3 28.41 16.53 -20.54
N ASN A 4 28.23 15.63 -21.50
CA ASN A 4 26.97 15.34 -22.15
C ASN A 4 26.08 14.50 -21.21
N VAL A 5 25.05 15.10 -20.63
CA VAL A 5 24.06 14.41 -19.80
C VAL A 5 22.89 13.99 -20.70
N GLN A 6 23.12 12.93 -21.49
CA GLN A 6 22.06 12.23 -22.20
C GLN A 6 22.35 10.73 -22.13
N ALA A 7 21.87 10.07 -21.08
CA ALA A 7 21.49 8.64 -21.05
C ALA A 7 21.51 8.09 -19.60
N THR A 8 20.55 8.47 -18.75
CA THR A 8 20.34 7.73 -17.48
C THR A 8 18.89 7.63 -17.02
N GLU A 9 17.91 8.29 -17.63
CA GLU A 9 16.53 8.28 -17.09
C GLU A 9 15.65 7.11 -17.56
N SER A 10 16.06 6.33 -18.57
CA SER A 10 15.18 5.32 -19.19
C SER A 10 15.30 3.90 -18.64
N ASN A 11 16.31 3.58 -17.83
CA ASN A 11 16.59 2.19 -17.45
C ASN A 11 16.14 1.78 -16.04
N TYR A 12 15.80 2.73 -15.18
CA TYR A 12 15.35 2.39 -13.83
C TYR A 12 13.97 1.71 -13.86
N HIS A 13 13.06 2.17 -14.72
CA HIS A 13 11.69 1.64 -14.76
C HIS A 13 11.59 0.21 -15.34
N ALA A 14 12.46 -0.14 -16.29
CA ALA A 14 12.48 -1.48 -16.89
C ALA A 14 12.92 -2.56 -15.89
N ASP A 15 13.96 -2.28 -15.09
CA ASP A 15 14.47 -3.20 -14.06
C ASP A 15 13.45 -3.46 -12.95
N TYR A 16 12.64 -2.45 -12.59
CA TYR A 16 11.55 -2.61 -11.60
C TYR A 16 10.42 -3.51 -12.14
N LEU A 17 10.06 -3.36 -13.41
CA LEU A 17 9.02 -4.19 -14.04
C LEU A 17 9.49 -5.64 -14.26
N GLU A 18 10.77 -5.86 -14.53
CA GLU A 18 11.35 -7.20 -14.70
C GLU A 18 11.46 -7.96 -13.37
N LYS A 19 11.88 -7.29 -12.29
CA LYS A 19 11.88 -7.88 -10.94
C LYS A 19 10.48 -8.26 -10.45
N GLN A 20 9.45 -7.49 -10.80
CA GLN A 20 8.07 -7.82 -10.44
C GLN A 20 7.48 -8.99 -11.25
N LYS A 21 7.93 -9.22 -12.48
CA LYS A 21 7.53 -10.40 -13.27
C LYS A 21 8.16 -11.69 -12.74
N ALA A 22 9.39 -11.62 -12.23
CA ALA A 22 10.08 -12.78 -11.67
C ALA A 22 9.52 -13.24 -10.30
N GLN A 23 8.89 -12.36 -9.53
CA GLN A 23 8.31 -12.73 -8.21
C GLN A 23 6.88 -13.30 -8.28
N ASN A 24 6.16 -13.14 -9.39
CA ASN A 24 4.72 -13.42 -9.44
C ASN A 24 4.30 -14.66 -10.24
N ASN A 25 5.23 -15.49 -10.72
CA ASN A 25 4.86 -16.64 -11.53
C ASN A 25 5.58 -17.93 -11.13
N THR A 26 4.76 -18.98 -11.04
CA THR A 26 5.07 -20.43 -11.10
C THR A 26 5.61 -21.14 -9.85
N GLY A 27 4.92 -21.08 -8.71
CA GLY A 27 5.21 -22.00 -7.60
C GLY A 27 4.00 -22.53 -6.85
N SER A 28 3.12 -21.65 -6.38
CA SER A 28 2.09 -22.02 -5.40
C SER A 28 0.77 -22.51 -6.01
N THR A 29 0.28 -21.87 -7.07
CA THR A 29 -1.03 -22.21 -7.67
C THR A 29 -1.01 -23.52 -8.47
N LEU A 30 0.12 -23.84 -9.11
CA LEU A 30 0.26 -25.05 -9.94
C LEU A 30 0.32 -26.34 -9.09
N GLY A 31 0.86 -26.26 -7.87
CA GLY A 31 0.96 -27.42 -6.96
C GLY A 31 -0.39 -27.87 -6.37
N LYS A 32 -1.34 -26.95 -6.16
CA LYS A 32 -2.67 -27.25 -5.59
C LYS A 32 -3.56 -28.05 -6.55
N ASP A 33 -3.56 -27.69 -7.83
CA ASP A 33 -4.39 -28.34 -8.86
C ASP A 33 -3.82 -29.71 -9.26
N GLU A 34 -2.49 -29.84 -9.35
CA GLU A 34 -1.85 -31.15 -9.52
C GLU A 34 -2.05 -32.07 -8.30
N PHE A 35 -2.09 -31.50 -7.10
CA PHE A 35 -2.37 -32.23 -5.86
C PHE A 35 -3.82 -32.71 -5.76
N LEU A 36 -4.81 -31.85 -6.05
CA LEU A 36 -6.23 -32.26 -6.10
C LEU A 36 -6.49 -33.35 -7.14
N LYS A 37 -5.76 -33.31 -8.25
CA LYS A 37 -5.81 -34.34 -9.29
C LYS A 37 -5.20 -35.66 -8.83
N LEU A 38 -4.08 -35.63 -8.11
CA LEU A 38 -3.49 -36.81 -7.48
C LEU A 38 -4.40 -37.38 -6.38
N LEU A 39 -5.07 -36.52 -5.60
CA LEU A 39 -6.04 -36.90 -4.57
C LEU A 39 -7.25 -37.64 -5.16
N LEU A 40 -7.85 -37.10 -6.23
CA LEU A 40 -8.93 -37.75 -6.96
C LEU A 40 -8.50 -39.10 -7.55
N THR A 41 -7.25 -39.19 -8.02
CA THR A 41 -6.68 -40.41 -8.59
C THR A 41 -6.44 -41.50 -7.54
N GLN A 42 -6.06 -41.12 -6.31
CA GLN A 42 -5.90 -42.04 -5.18
C GLN A 42 -7.26 -42.50 -4.64
N LEU A 43 -8.25 -41.60 -4.52
CA LEU A 43 -9.61 -41.94 -4.10
C LEU A 43 -10.30 -42.97 -5.03
N GLN A 44 -9.96 -42.94 -6.32
CA GLN A 44 -10.45 -43.91 -7.32
C GLN A 44 -9.74 -45.29 -7.25
N ASN A 45 -8.58 -45.40 -6.61
CA ASN A 45 -7.72 -46.61 -6.64
C ASN A 45 -7.44 -47.25 -5.26
N GLN A 46 -8.02 -46.77 -4.16
CA GLN A 46 -7.77 -47.32 -2.82
C GLN A 46 -8.69 -48.51 -2.51
N ASP A 47 -8.07 -49.62 -2.08
CA ASP A 47 -8.73 -50.75 -1.42
C ASP A 47 -9.23 -50.29 -0.02
N PRO A 48 -10.51 -50.51 0.35
CA PRO A 48 -11.17 -49.92 1.53
C PRO A 48 -10.54 -50.11 2.92
N MET A 49 -9.46 -50.89 3.05
CA MET A 49 -9.00 -51.40 4.36
C MET A 49 -7.95 -50.54 5.10
N ASN A 50 -7.43 -49.43 4.56
CA ASN A 50 -6.53 -48.52 5.32
C ASN A 50 -6.51 -47.03 4.83
N PRO A 51 -7.59 -46.25 5.01
CA PRO A 51 -7.67 -44.85 4.55
C PRO A 51 -6.99 -43.79 5.45
N MET A 52 -6.49 -44.13 6.65
CA MET A 52 -6.21 -43.12 7.68
C MET A 52 -4.93 -42.28 7.49
N LYS A 53 -3.82 -42.86 6.99
CA LYS A 53 -2.53 -42.14 6.88
C LYS A 53 -2.53 -41.06 5.79
N ASP A 54 -3.18 -41.34 4.68
CA ASP A 54 -3.25 -40.40 3.56
C ASP A 54 -4.12 -39.19 3.95
N GLN A 55 -5.19 -39.45 4.71
CA GLN A 55 -6.15 -38.43 5.16
C GLN A 55 -5.54 -37.42 6.16
N GLU A 56 -4.66 -37.85 7.07
CA GLU A 56 -3.94 -36.95 7.98
C GLU A 56 -2.95 -36.02 7.25
N PHE A 57 -2.20 -36.55 6.28
CA PHE A 57 -1.29 -35.75 5.46
C PHE A 57 -2.05 -34.72 4.61
N ILE A 58 -3.18 -35.11 4.03
CA ILE A 58 -4.07 -34.21 3.28
C ILE A 58 -4.61 -33.09 4.16
N ALA A 59 -5.06 -33.42 5.38
CA ALA A 59 -5.55 -32.42 6.33
C ALA A 59 -4.46 -31.39 6.67
N GLN A 60 -3.22 -31.84 6.87
CA GLN A 60 -2.08 -30.95 7.12
C GLN A 60 -1.77 -30.07 5.90
N MET A 61 -1.76 -30.61 4.68
CA MET A 61 -1.53 -29.82 3.47
C MET A 61 -2.63 -28.80 3.22
N ALA A 62 -3.90 -29.17 3.39
CA ALA A 62 -5.02 -28.23 3.31
C ALA A 62 -4.88 -27.10 4.32
N GLN A 63 -4.43 -27.42 5.54
CA GLN A 63 -4.14 -26.42 6.58
C GLN A 63 -3.00 -25.47 6.16
N PHE A 64 -1.93 -26.00 5.57
CA PHE A 64 -0.83 -25.17 5.06
C PHE A 64 -1.26 -24.28 3.89
N SER A 65 -2.02 -24.81 2.92
CA SER A 65 -2.54 -24.01 1.80
C SER A 65 -3.50 -22.92 2.27
N ALA A 66 -4.33 -23.20 3.28
CA ALA A 66 -5.19 -22.18 3.88
C ALA A 66 -4.37 -21.08 4.55
N LEU A 67 -3.35 -21.44 5.35
CA LEU A 67 -2.45 -20.49 5.99
C LEU A 67 -1.72 -19.63 4.95
N GLU A 68 -1.16 -20.25 3.91
CA GLU A 68 -0.47 -19.55 2.81
C GLU A 68 -1.42 -18.58 2.10
N GLN A 69 -2.66 -19.01 1.83
CA GLN A 69 -3.66 -18.14 1.23
C GLN A 69 -4.02 -16.95 2.14
N THR A 70 -4.10 -17.15 3.45
CA THR A 70 -4.26 -16.06 4.43
C THR A 70 -3.06 -15.13 4.44
N THR A 71 -1.83 -15.66 4.43
CA THR A 71 -0.60 -14.86 4.37
C THR A 71 -0.55 -14.03 3.09
N ASN A 72 -0.89 -14.62 1.94
CA ASN A 72 -0.96 -13.92 0.66
C ASN A 72 -2.04 -12.84 0.67
N MET A 73 -3.20 -13.10 1.29
CA MET A 73 -4.25 -12.10 1.45
C MET A 73 -3.77 -10.92 2.30
N ASN A 74 -3.11 -11.18 3.43
CA ASN A 74 -2.55 -10.13 4.28
C ASN A 74 -1.51 -9.28 3.53
N SER A 75 -0.60 -9.91 2.79
CA SER A 75 0.38 -9.18 1.96
C SER A 75 -0.30 -8.30 0.89
N ASN A 76 -1.36 -8.80 0.27
CA ASN A 76 -2.12 -8.01 -0.71
C ASN A 76 -2.87 -6.85 -0.05
N LEU A 77 -3.39 -7.03 1.17
CA LEU A 77 -4.02 -5.95 1.93
C LEU A 77 -3.00 -4.87 2.33
N GLU A 78 -1.81 -5.25 2.78
CA GLU A 78 -0.72 -4.30 3.08
C GLU A 78 -0.36 -3.48 1.83
N LYS A 79 -0.15 -4.14 0.68
CA LYS A 79 0.12 -3.45 -0.60
C LYS A 79 -1.01 -2.50 -1.00
N PHE A 80 -2.26 -2.88 -0.76
CA PHE A 80 -3.41 -2.03 -1.04
C PHE A 80 -3.43 -0.78 -0.15
N LEU A 81 -3.15 -0.93 1.16
CA LEU A 81 -3.04 0.18 2.09
C LEU A 81 -1.90 1.13 1.73
N ASP A 82 -0.76 0.60 1.29
CA ASP A 82 0.37 1.39 0.80
C ASP A 82 0.00 2.20 -0.45
N MET A 83 -0.71 1.56 -1.39
CA MET A 83 -1.21 2.23 -2.59
C MET A 83 -2.21 3.32 -2.22
N GLN A 84 -3.13 3.08 -1.28
CA GLN A 84 -4.08 4.09 -0.83
C GLN A 84 -3.40 5.27 -0.13
N THR A 85 -2.39 5.00 0.70
CA THR A 85 -1.55 6.04 1.34
C THR A 85 -0.84 6.89 0.28
N THR A 86 -0.29 6.25 -0.75
CA THR A 86 0.38 6.94 -1.86
C THR A 86 -0.59 7.82 -2.64
N GLN A 87 -1.80 7.34 -2.92
CA GLN A 87 -2.82 8.12 -3.63
C GLN A 87 -3.28 9.33 -2.81
N ASN A 88 -3.44 9.17 -1.50
CA ASN A 88 -3.69 10.30 -0.61
C ASN A 88 -2.51 11.28 -0.61
N PHE A 89 -1.26 10.82 -0.65
CA PHE A 89 -0.11 11.72 -0.72
C PHE A 89 -0.11 12.55 -2.00
N VAL A 90 -0.37 11.92 -3.15
CA VAL A 90 -0.43 12.61 -4.45
C VAL A 90 -1.55 13.64 -4.47
N SER A 91 -2.76 13.31 -3.99
CA SER A 91 -3.88 14.25 -3.99
C SER A 91 -3.64 15.48 -3.12
N HIS A 92 -2.90 15.33 -2.02
CA HIS A 92 -2.54 16.47 -1.17
C HIS A 92 -1.28 17.20 -1.66
N SER A 93 -0.43 16.57 -2.49
CA SER A 93 0.75 17.21 -3.07
C SER A 93 0.39 18.37 -4.00
N ASP A 94 -0.78 18.33 -4.63
CA ASP A 94 -1.34 19.44 -5.42
C ASP A 94 -1.57 20.72 -4.59
N LEU A 95 -1.60 20.61 -3.26
CA LEU A 95 -1.72 21.76 -2.35
C LEU A 95 -0.40 22.50 -2.18
N ILE A 96 0.74 21.88 -2.49
CA ILE A 96 2.05 22.53 -2.37
C ILE A 96 2.10 23.76 -3.29
N GLY A 97 2.48 24.90 -2.73
CA GLY A 97 2.49 26.20 -3.39
C GLY A 97 1.12 26.89 -3.46
N LYS A 98 0.04 26.26 -3.00
CA LYS A 98 -1.27 26.91 -2.83
C LYS A 98 -1.33 27.63 -1.49
N GLN A 99 -2.15 28.68 -1.45
CA GLN A 99 -2.50 29.36 -0.22
C GLN A 99 -3.68 28.63 0.42
N VAL A 100 -3.55 28.30 1.70
CA VAL A 100 -4.60 27.63 2.47
C VAL A 100 -5.04 28.50 3.64
N GLU A 101 -6.30 28.38 4.02
CA GLU A 101 -6.85 28.94 5.25
C GLU A 101 -7.26 27.80 6.18
N TRP A 102 -6.92 27.92 7.46
CA TRP A 102 -7.25 26.93 8.48
C TRP A 102 -7.67 27.61 9.77
N ASP A 103 -8.51 26.93 10.54
CA ASP A 103 -8.94 27.41 11.84
C ASP A 103 -8.06 26.81 12.94
N LYS A 104 -7.60 27.64 13.87
CA LYS A 104 -6.90 27.22 15.09
C LYS A 104 -7.66 27.74 16.31
N THR A 105 -7.88 26.90 17.31
CA THR A 105 -8.41 27.36 18.60
C THR A 105 -7.49 28.41 19.22
N ALA A 106 -8.06 29.50 19.72
CA ALA A 106 -7.34 30.55 20.39
C ALA A 106 -6.66 30.03 21.67
N GLU A 107 -5.49 30.55 22.00
CA GLU A 107 -4.73 30.10 23.19
C GLU A 107 -5.32 30.61 24.51
N ASP A 108 -6.24 31.59 24.45
CA ASP A 108 -6.83 32.28 25.61
C ASP A 108 -8.29 31.84 25.89
N ASP A 109 -8.97 31.27 24.89
CA ASP A 109 -10.36 30.78 25.00
C ASP A 109 -10.56 29.57 24.09
N ASP A 110 -10.86 28.41 24.70
CA ASP A 110 -11.03 27.11 24.04
C ASP A 110 -12.29 27.06 23.14
N THR A 111 -13.09 28.13 23.11
CA THR A 111 -14.30 28.26 22.29
C THR A 111 -14.16 29.19 21.09
N GLU A 112 -13.10 30.01 21.04
CA GLU A 112 -12.86 30.90 19.90
C GLU A 112 -11.92 30.26 18.88
N THR A 113 -12.36 30.21 17.63
CA THR A 113 -11.52 29.80 16.50
C THR A 113 -10.97 31.02 15.77
N VAL A 114 -9.66 31.03 15.54
CA VAL A 114 -8.96 32.06 14.77
C VAL A 114 -8.57 31.47 13.43
N SER A 115 -9.05 32.08 12.35
CA SER A 115 -8.67 31.70 11.00
C SER A 115 -7.30 32.28 10.64
N LYS A 116 -6.40 31.42 10.16
CA LYS A 116 -5.06 31.78 9.70
C LYS A 116 -4.88 31.38 8.25
N SER A 117 -3.96 32.05 7.56
CA SER A 117 -3.62 31.74 6.18
C SER A 117 -2.11 31.70 5.98
N GLY A 118 -1.67 30.90 5.01
CA GLY A 118 -0.26 30.76 4.64
C GLY A 118 -0.08 29.86 3.42
N ILE A 119 1.16 29.73 2.94
CA ILE A 119 1.47 28.93 1.75
C ILE A 119 1.94 27.54 2.17
N VAL A 120 1.37 26.50 1.58
CA VAL A 120 1.82 25.12 1.80
C VAL A 120 3.19 24.94 1.15
N THR A 121 4.19 24.67 1.97
CA THR A 121 5.58 24.44 1.54
C THR A 121 5.86 22.96 1.28
N SER A 122 5.24 22.07 2.06
CA SER A 122 5.41 20.61 1.87
C SER A 122 4.25 19.82 2.47
N VAL A 123 4.11 18.57 2.03
CA VAL A 123 3.19 17.58 2.60
C VAL A 123 4.01 16.48 3.25
N ILE A 124 3.69 16.13 4.49
CA ILE A 124 4.33 15.03 5.22
C ILE A 124 3.27 14.04 5.68
N PHE A 125 3.63 12.76 5.78
CA PHE A 125 2.75 11.74 6.35
C PHE A 125 3.25 11.34 7.71
N LYS A 126 2.38 11.42 8.70
CA LYS A 126 2.65 10.97 10.06
C LYS A 126 1.42 10.26 10.60
N ASP A 127 1.63 9.10 11.22
CA ASP A 127 0.57 8.31 11.84
C ASP A 127 -0.60 7.98 10.88
N GLY A 128 -0.29 7.76 9.60
CA GLY A 128 -1.27 7.44 8.55
C GLY A 128 -2.09 8.64 8.03
N GLN A 129 -1.79 9.86 8.48
CA GLN A 129 -2.49 11.08 8.09
C GLN A 129 -1.56 12.05 7.36
N ALA A 130 -2.11 12.73 6.35
CA ALA A 130 -1.42 13.80 5.65
C ALA A 130 -1.42 15.08 6.51
N GLN A 131 -0.24 15.66 6.71
CA GLN A 131 -0.07 16.96 7.36
C GLN A 131 0.56 17.95 6.38
N LEU A 132 0.01 19.16 6.36
CA LEU A 132 0.55 20.26 5.56
C LEU A 132 1.54 21.05 6.42
N VAL A 133 2.68 21.38 5.83
CA VAL A 133 3.65 22.31 6.40
C VAL A 133 3.46 23.66 5.72
N ILE A 134 3.04 24.65 6.50
CA ILE A 134 2.73 26.01 6.05
C ILE A 134 3.87 26.93 6.48
N ASP A 135 4.34 27.75 5.54
CA ASP A 135 5.44 28.71 5.71
C ASP A 135 6.72 28.09 6.31
N GLY A 136 6.93 26.78 6.10
CA GLY A 136 8.10 26.03 6.56
C GLY A 136 8.08 25.57 8.03
N GLU A 137 7.16 26.07 8.86
CA GLU A 137 7.17 25.79 10.31
C GLU A 137 5.85 25.20 10.83
N THR A 138 4.72 25.73 10.37
CA THR A 138 3.41 25.40 10.95
C THR A 138 2.89 24.09 10.36
N LYS A 139 2.62 23.10 11.21
CA LYS A 139 2.05 21.81 10.79
C LYS A 139 0.57 21.77 11.13
N ILE A 140 -0.27 21.50 10.14
CA ILE A 140 -1.71 21.31 10.32
C ILE A 140 -2.16 20.01 9.67
N ASN A 141 -3.26 19.43 10.15
CA ASN A 141 -3.85 18.30 9.44
C ASN A 141 -4.61 18.82 8.22
N THR A 142 -4.68 18.00 7.17
CA THR A 142 -5.44 18.37 5.96
C THR A 142 -6.94 18.51 6.22
N THR A 143 -7.45 17.92 7.31
CA THR A 143 -8.84 18.07 7.77
C THR A 143 -9.17 19.45 8.33
N ASP A 144 -8.15 20.19 8.77
CA ASP A 144 -8.33 21.49 9.44
C ASP A 144 -8.35 22.65 8.42
N VAL A 145 -8.09 22.34 7.14
CA VAL A 145 -8.12 23.29 6.03
C VAL A 145 -9.56 23.63 5.68
N VAL A 146 -9.88 24.92 5.72
CA VAL A 146 -11.21 25.47 5.42
C VAL A 146 -11.30 25.89 3.96
N SER A 147 -10.24 26.48 3.40
CA SER A 147 -10.23 26.96 2.02
C SER A 147 -8.84 26.79 1.36
N VAL A 148 -8.84 26.62 0.03
CA VAL A 148 -7.62 26.52 -0.79
C VAL A 148 -7.75 27.47 -1.98
N THR A 149 -6.79 28.38 -2.14
CA THR A 149 -6.77 29.37 -3.22
C THR A 149 -5.40 29.41 -3.90
N ASN A 150 -5.35 29.82 -5.17
CA ASN A 150 -4.07 30.08 -5.84
C ASN A 150 -3.44 31.36 -5.27
N PRO A 151 -2.12 31.39 -5.03
CA PRO A 151 -1.45 32.60 -4.57
C PRO A 151 -1.65 33.75 -5.57
N LYS A 152 -1.80 34.98 -5.04
CA LYS A 152 -1.91 36.21 -5.84
C LYS A 152 -0.57 36.65 -6.41
#